data_AF-A0A9R1M320-F1
#
_entry.id   AF-A0A9R1M320-F1
#
_cell.length_a   1.000
_cell.length_b   1.000
_cell.length_c   1.000
_cell.angle_alpha   90.00
_cell.angle_beta   90.00
_cell.angle_gamma   90.00
#
_symmetry.space_group_name_H-M   'P 1'
#
loop_
_entity.id
_entity.type
_entity.pdbx_description
1 polymer ?
#
loop_
_entity_poly.entity_id
_entity_poly.type
_entity_poly.pdbx_seq_one_letter_code
_entity_poly.pdbx_strand_id
1 'polypeptide(L)'
;MAAPCGRGALRLVLIAVSAAFLTYNVLLSSRSLLPLPTASFPAATTASSSSSRRLAAGGTGGRRLFHTAVTASGSVYNTWQCRVMYHWFKQARRQAGGADMGGFTRILHSGKPDEFVHEIPTFVADPLPDGADQGYIVLNRPWAFVQWLQKADIPEEYILMAEPDHLIVKPIPNLSRDGRAAAFPFFYIEPKKYEKVLRKFFPEKEGPITNIDPIGNSPVIIEKESLSRIAPTWMNISLAMKKDPEADKSFGWVLEMYAYAVSSALHGVGNILHKDFMIQPPWDLEIGDSFIIHYTYGCDYDMKGKLTYGKIGEWRFDKRSYENKPPPRNLPLPPYGVPQSVVTLVKMVNEATASIPNWESYAAE
;
A
#
# COMPACT_ATOMS: atom_id res chain seq x y z
N MET A 1 -55.76 37.88 31.21
CA MET A 1 -55.43 38.32 29.83
C MET A 1 -54.29 37.45 29.34
N ALA A 2 -54.57 36.44 28.53
CA ALA A 2 -53.56 35.57 27.93
C ALA A 2 -53.40 35.97 26.46
N ALA A 3 -52.20 36.43 26.09
CA ALA A 3 -51.84 36.74 24.71
C ALA A 3 -51.51 35.44 23.94
N PRO A 4 -51.95 35.27 22.68
CA PRO A 4 -51.70 34.05 21.93
C PRO A 4 -50.31 34.08 21.29
N CYS A 5 -49.40 33.22 21.76
CA CYS A 5 -48.12 32.99 21.09
C CYS A 5 -48.32 32.19 19.78
N GLY A 6 -48.25 32.89 18.65
CA GLY A 6 -47.26 32.55 17.63
C GLY A 6 -47.52 31.39 16.66
N ARG A 7 -48.69 31.27 16.04
CA ARG A 7 -48.87 30.42 14.84
C ARG A 7 -48.07 30.91 13.59
N GLY A 8 -47.38 32.05 13.67
CA GLY A 8 -46.59 32.62 12.57
C GLY A 8 -45.14 32.15 12.48
N ALA A 9 -44.50 31.81 13.61
CA ALA A 9 -43.07 31.45 13.62
C ALA A 9 -42.80 30.09 12.94
N LEU A 10 -43.69 29.12 13.11
CA LEU A 10 -43.56 27.79 12.51
C LEU A 10 -43.68 27.83 10.97
N ARG A 11 -44.51 28.73 10.42
CA ARG A 11 -44.65 28.93 8.97
C ARG A 11 -43.42 29.59 8.35
N LEU A 12 -42.80 30.55 9.05
CA LEU A 12 -41.56 31.20 8.58
C LEU A 12 -40.36 30.24 8.60
N VAL A 13 -40.26 29.37 9.60
CA VAL A 13 -39.22 28.33 9.67
C VAL A 13 -39.41 27.27 8.58
N LEU A 14 -40.65 26.84 8.32
CA LEU A 14 -40.96 25.90 7.23
C LEU A 14 -40.68 26.50 5.84
N ILE A 15 -40.96 27.79 5.62
CA ILE A 15 -40.63 28.48 4.37
C ILE A 15 -39.10 28.61 4.20
N ALA A 16 -38.35 28.92 5.27
CA ALA A 16 -36.90 29.03 5.21
C ALA A 16 -36.21 27.67 4.95
N VAL A 17 -36.70 26.59 5.56
CA VAL A 17 -36.17 25.22 5.31
C VAL A 17 -36.54 24.75 3.91
N SER A 18 -37.74 25.08 3.41
CA SER A 18 -38.17 24.73 2.04
C SER A 18 -37.39 25.52 0.98
N ALA A 19 -37.12 26.81 1.23
CA ALA A 19 -36.29 27.63 0.37
C ALA A 19 -34.86 27.10 0.33
N ALA A 20 -34.25 26.77 1.49
CA ALA A 20 -32.91 26.19 1.55
C ALA A 20 -32.81 24.82 0.86
N PHE A 21 -33.85 23.97 0.94
CA PHE A 21 -33.91 22.70 0.22
C PHE A 21 -34.03 22.88 -1.29
N LEU A 22 -34.76 23.90 -1.76
CA LEU A 22 -34.86 24.24 -3.18
C LEU A 22 -33.55 24.82 -3.71
N THR A 23 -32.86 25.72 -2.98
CA THR A 23 -31.54 26.23 -3.41
C THR A 23 -30.46 25.13 -3.41
N TYR A 24 -30.50 24.21 -2.45
CA TYR A 24 -29.57 23.07 -2.38
C TYR A 24 -29.76 22.08 -3.55
N ASN A 25 -31.00 21.77 -3.91
CA ASN A 25 -31.29 20.89 -5.06
C ASN A 25 -31.10 21.58 -6.42
N VAL A 26 -31.29 22.89 -6.52
CA VAL A 26 -30.97 23.66 -7.74
C VAL A 26 -29.46 23.78 -7.95
N LEU A 27 -28.65 23.88 -6.88
CA LEU A 27 -27.18 23.83 -6.97
C LEU A 27 -26.63 22.44 -7.34
N LEU A 28 -27.34 21.37 -6.94
CA LEU A 28 -26.99 19.99 -7.33
C LEU A 28 -27.42 19.64 -8.76
N SER A 29 -28.51 20.22 -9.27
CA SER A 29 -29.00 19.98 -10.64
C SER A 29 -28.41 20.92 -11.69
N SER A 30 -27.80 22.04 -11.29
CA SER A 30 -27.09 22.97 -12.20
C SER A 30 -25.62 22.62 -12.43
N ARG A 31 -25.06 21.59 -11.77
CA ARG A 31 -23.77 20.99 -12.16
C ARG A 31 -23.95 19.96 -13.27
N SER A 32 -24.49 20.44 -14.39
CA SER A 32 -24.41 19.73 -15.66
C SER A 32 -22.98 19.84 -16.18
N LEU A 33 -22.29 18.70 -16.20
CA LEU A 33 -21.24 18.32 -17.15
C LEU A 33 -20.30 19.45 -17.64
N LEU A 34 -19.30 19.78 -16.82
CA LEU A 34 -18.05 20.27 -17.39
C LEU A 34 -17.34 19.07 -18.05
N PRO A 35 -16.97 19.13 -19.34
CA PRO A 35 -16.20 18.08 -19.96
C PRO A 35 -14.84 17.99 -19.26
N LEU A 36 -14.45 16.79 -18.83
CA LEU A 36 -13.06 16.52 -18.45
C LEU A 36 -12.16 16.93 -19.63
N PRO A 37 -10.98 17.53 -19.39
CA PRO A 37 -10.00 17.67 -20.45
C PRO A 37 -9.55 16.26 -20.84
N THR A 38 -9.99 15.81 -22.01
CA THR A 38 -9.33 14.73 -22.73
C THR A 38 -7.90 15.19 -23.00
N ALA A 39 -6.95 14.70 -22.22
CA ALA A 39 -5.57 14.69 -22.65
C ALA A 39 -5.51 13.79 -23.90
N SER A 40 -5.53 14.43 -25.06
CA SER A 40 -5.31 13.78 -26.35
C SER A 40 -3.88 13.27 -26.37
N PHE A 41 -3.69 11.99 -26.06
CA PHE A 41 -2.46 11.28 -26.39
C PHE A 41 -2.41 11.16 -27.93
N PRO A 42 -1.27 11.47 -28.59
CA PRO A 42 -1.16 11.28 -30.03
C PRO A 42 -1.39 9.81 -30.36
N ALA A 43 -2.41 9.56 -31.17
CA ALA A 43 -2.76 8.25 -31.67
C ALA A 43 -1.55 7.66 -32.41
N ALA A 44 -1.06 6.52 -31.92
CA ALA A 44 -0.11 5.70 -32.65
C ALA A 44 -0.76 5.27 -33.97
N THR A 45 -0.21 5.78 -35.07
CA THR A 45 -0.64 5.45 -36.42
C THR A 45 -0.45 3.96 -36.64
N THR A 46 -1.52 3.29 -37.06
CA THR A 46 -1.53 1.87 -37.44
C THR A 46 -0.64 1.65 -38.67
N ALA A 47 0.62 1.32 -38.43
CA ALA A 47 1.47 0.70 -39.45
C ALA A 47 1.41 -0.82 -39.28
N SER A 48 0.71 -1.48 -40.20
CA SER A 48 0.79 -2.94 -40.34
C SER A 48 2.24 -3.33 -40.64
N SER A 49 2.86 -4.11 -39.76
CA SER A 49 4.03 -4.90 -40.14
C SER A 49 3.93 -6.28 -39.52
N SER A 50 3.44 -7.22 -40.33
CA SER A 50 3.76 -8.63 -40.16
C SER A 50 5.27 -8.79 -40.29
N SER A 51 5.98 -9.12 -39.21
CA SER A 51 7.32 -9.71 -39.28
C SER A 51 7.73 -10.32 -37.94
N SER A 52 7.65 -11.66 -37.92
CA SER A 52 8.64 -12.56 -37.34
C SER A 52 9.04 -12.36 -35.87
N ARG A 53 8.50 -13.24 -35.02
CA ARG A 53 9.12 -13.62 -33.74
C ARG A 53 10.59 -13.95 -33.98
N ARG A 54 11.48 -13.01 -33.70
CA ARG A 54 12.86 -13.34 -33.35
C ARG A 54 12.83 -13.79 -31.90
N LEU A 55 12.89 -15.10 -31.72
CA LEU A 55 13.44 -15.69 -30.51
C LEU A 55 14.84 -15.09 -30.33
N ALA A 56 14.95 -14.11 -29.43
CA ALA A 56 16.24 -13.67 -28.92
C ALA A 56 16.74 -14.77 -27.98
N ALA A 57 17.39 -15.77 -28.57
CA ALA A 57 18.30 -16.64 -27.86
C ALA A 57 19.54 -15.82 -27.46
N GLY A 58 19.85 -15.83 -26.16
CA GLY A 58 21.19 -15.57 -25.62
C GLY A 58 21.69 -14.13 -25.66
N GLY A 59 21.45 -13.38 -24.58
CA GLY A 59 22.16 -12.14 -24.27
C GLY A 59 22.48 -12.08 -22.77
N THR A 60 23.73 -12.40 -22.43
CA THR A 60 24.48 -12.13 -21.17
C THR A 60 23.66 -11.84 -19.91
N GLY A 61 23.72 -12.75 -18.93
CA GLY A 61 23.07 -12.65 -17.61
C GLY A 61 23.43 -11.39 -16.82
N GLY A 62 22.78 -10.27 -17.15
CA GLY A 62 22.74 -9.08 -16.34
C GLY A 62 22.04 -9.41 -15.02
N ARG A 63 22.54 -8.86 -13.91
CA ARG A 63 21.90 -9.03 -12.61
C ARG A 63 20.48 -8.48 -12.68
N ARG A 64 19.50 -9.32 -12.31
CA ARG A 64 18.08 -8.95 -12.27
C ARG A 64 17.78 -8.20 -10.98
N LEU A 65 18.51 -7.11 -10.76
CA LEU A 65 18.39 -6.28 -9.57
C LEU A 65 16.97 -5.72 -9.48
N PHE A 66 16.45 -5.64 -8.26
CA PHE A 66 15.24 -4.87 -7.98
C PHE A 66 15.53 -3.66 -7.09
N HIS A 67 14.84 -2.56 -7.35
CA HIS A 67 14.78 -1.39 -6.48
C HIS A 67 13.67 -1.56 -5.45
N THR A 68 13.97 -1.39 -4.16
CA THR A 68 12.92 -1.44 -3.12
C THR A 68 12.23 -0.10 -2.99
N ALA A 69 10.91 -0.06 -3.09
CA ALA A 69 10.10 1.15 -2.92
C ALA A 69 9.12 0.98 -1.76
N VAL A 70 9.13 1.93 -0.83
CA VAL A 70 8.19 1.98 0.30
C VAL A 70 7.45 3.30 0.27
N THR A 71 6.11 3.28 0.20
CA THR A 71 5.30 4.49 0.34
C THR A 71 5.07 4.82 1.80
N ALA A 72 5.19 6.10 2.16
CA ALA A 72 5.02 6.55 3.53
C ALA A 72 4.35 7.93 3.59
N SER A 73 3.49 8.10 4.59
CA SER A 73 3.11 9.44 5.06
C SER A 73 4.24 10.06 5.89
N GLY A 74 4.21 11.37 6.06
CA GLY A 74 5.11 12.08 6.99
C GLY A 74 4.73 11.94 8.47
N SER A 75 3.90 10.97 8.84
CA SER A 75 3.47 10.76 10.23
C SER A 75 4.53 10.06 11.07
N VAL A 76 4.43 10.24 12.39
CA VAL A 76 5.23 9.50 13.38
C VAL A 76 5.14 8.00 13.20
N TYR A 77 3.92 7.53 13.09
CA TYR A 77 3.63 6.14 12.81
C TYR A 77 4.43 5.58 11.63
N ASN A 78 4.36 6.14 10.42
CA ASN A 78 5.08 5.58 9.27
C ASN A 78 6.59 5.83 9.31
N THR A 79 7.00 6.96 9.89
CA THR A 79 8.41 7.36 9.88
C THR A 79 9.28 6.36 10.64
N TRP A 80 8.91 6.02 11.88
CA TRP A 80 9.72 5.08 12.67
C TRP A 80 9.75 3.69 12.02
N GLN A 81 8.63 3.26 11.42
CA GLN A 81 8.52 2.00 10.69
C GLN A 81 9.48 1.99 9.49
N CYS A 82 9.47 3.05 8.67
CA CYS A 82 10.37 3.18 7.52
C CYS A 82 11.85 3.16 7.91
N ARG A 83 12.23 3.80 9.02
CA ARG A 83 13.61 3.79 9.52
C ARG A 83 14.06 2.38 9.90
N VAL A 84 13.20 1.63 10.58
CA VAL A 84 13.44 0.22 10.95
C VAL A 84 13.52 -0.66 9.70
N MET A 85 12.58 -0.53 8.76
CA MET A 85 12.63 -1.25 7.48
C MET A 85 13.96 -0.96 6.76
N TYR A 86 14.31 0.32 6.57
CA TYR A 86 15.51 0.72 5.86
C TYR A 86 16.80 0.22 6.54
N HIS A 87 16.83 0.15 7.88
CA HIS A 87 17.90 -0.52 8.59
C HIS A 87 18.05 -1.98 8.13
N TRP A 88 16.97 -2.76 8.15
CA TRP A 88 16.99 -4.17 7.78
C TRP A 88 17.24 -4.41 6.29
N PHE A 89 16.77 -3.52 5.41
CA PHE A 89 17.15 -3.51 4.00
C PHE A 89 18.67 -3.39 3.83
N LYS A 90 19.32 -2.45 4.54
CA LYS A 90 20.78 -2.28 4.46
C LYS A 90 21.52 -3.52 4.97
N GLN A 91 21.03 -4.16 6.03
CA GLN A 91 21.64 -5.39 6.55
C GLN A 91 21.52 -6.53 5.54
N ALA A 92 20.30 -6.79 5.04
CA ALA A 92 20.03 -7.86 4.09
C ALA A 92 20.82 -7.68 2.78
N ARG A 93 20.91 -6.45 2.26
CA ARG A 93 21.70 -6.15 1.04
C ARG A 93 23.20 -6.45 1.18
N ARG A 94 23.77 -6.33 2.38
CA ARG A 94 25.20 -6.60 2.65
C ARG A 94 25.52 -8.07 2.89
N GLN A 95 24.51 -8.89 3.20
CA GLN A 95 24.69 -10.31 3.47
C GLN A 95 24.89 -11.11 2.17
N ALA A 96 25.46 -12.31 2.30
CA ALA A 96 25.51 -13.26 1.20
C ALA A 96 24.08 -13.60 0.74
N GLY A 97 23.80 -13.42 -0.56
CA GLY A 97 22.45 -13.53 -1.12
C GLY A 97 21.76 -12.20 -1.39
N GLY A 98 22.29 -11.07 -0.91
CA GLY A 98 21.76 -9.72 -1.18
C GLY A 98 22.09 -9.16 -2.57
N ALA A 99 22.62 -9.99 -3.47
CA ALA A 99 23.16 -9.55 -4.76
C ALA A 99 22.08 -9.04 -5.73
N ASP A 100 20.82 -9.43 -5.53
CA ASP A 100 19.67 -8.99 -6.33
C ASP A 100 19.01 -7.71 -5.74
N MET A 101 19.41 -7.29 -4.54
CA MET A 101 18.88 -6.11 -3.87
C MET A 101 19.62 -4.84 -4.32
N GLY A 102 18.97 -4.04 -5.16
CA GLY A 102 19.50 -2.79 -5.71
C GLY A 102 19.35 -1.60 -4.77
N GLY A 103 18.79 -0.50 -5.27
CA GLY A 103 18.48 0.71 -4.52
C GLY A 103 17.27 0.60 -3.59
N PHE A 104 17.06 1.66 -2.81
CA PHE A 104 15.90 1.83 -1.95
C PHE A 104 15.38 3.26 -2.10
N THR A 105 14.07 3.42 -2.20
CA THR A 105 13.41 4.73 -2.15
C THR A 105 12.24 4.70 -1.18
N ARG A 106 12.22 5.65 -0.24
CA ARG A 106 11.01 6.05 0.47
C ARG A 106 10.25 7.05 -0.39
N ILE A 107 9.06 6.70 -0.83
CA ILE A 107 8.16 7.59 -1.58
C ILE A 107 7.28 8.32 -0.54
N LEU A 108 7.72 9.51 -0.14
CA LEU A 108 7.07 10.34 0.87
C LEU A 108 5.95 11.16 0.22
N HIS A 109 4.69 10.80 0.48
CA HIS A 109 3.52 11.43 -0.15
C HIS A 109 2.88 12.53 0.73
N SER A 110 3.73 13.36 1.33
CA SER A 110 3.33 14.51 2.16
C SER A 110 3.34 15.84 1.40
N GLY A 111 3.88 15.88 0.18
CA GLY A 111 4.09 17.11 -0.60
C GLY A 111 5.26 17.98 -0.12
N LYS A 112 5.97 17.59 0.95
CA LYS A 112 7.14 18.33 1.45
C LYS A 112 8.18 17.40 2.08
N PRO A 113 9.48 17.70 1.97
CA PRO A 113 10.51 16.92 2.64
C PRO A 113 10.34 16.98 4.16
N ASP A 114 10.71 15.89 4.84
CA ASP A 114 10.88 15.82 6.29
C ASP A 114 12.36 15.79 6.67
N GLU A 115 12.69 15.75 7.96
CA GLU A 115 14.07 15.68 8.45
C GLU A 115 14.82 14.40 8.06
N PHE A 116 14.11 13.34 7.66
CA PHE A 116 14.68 12.01 7.37
C PHE A 116 15.09 11.84 5.90
N VAL A 117 14.90 12.85 5.05
CA VAL A 117 15.39 12.82 3.66
C VAL A 117 16.91 12.67 3.56
N HIS A 118 17.63 13.03 4.61
CA HIS A 118 19.08 12.84 4.72
C HIS A 118 19.48 11.44 5.21
N GLU A 119 18.55 10.72 5.87
CA GLU A 119 18.79 9.37 6.38
C GLU A 119 18.38 8.29 5.38
N ILE A 120 17.20 8.45 4.78
CA ILE A 120 16.59 7.49 3.85
C ILE A 120 16.51 8.14 2.47
N PRO A 121 17.03 7.52 1.39
CA PRO A 121 16.83 8.04 0.04
C PRO A 121 15.33 8.22 -0.21
N THR A 122 14.92 9.46 -0.46
CA THR A 122 13.51 9.84 -0.45
C THR A 122 13.14 10.56 -1.74
N PHE A 123 12.02 10.15 -2.32
CA PHE A 123 11.31 10.90 -3.34
C PHE A 123 10.09 11.57 -2.69
N VAL A 124 9.95 12.88 -2.82
CA VAL A 124 8.79 13.62 -2.30
C VAL A 124 7.72 13.69 -3.40
N ALA A 125 6.58 13.06 -3.13
CA ALA A 125 5.41 13.07 -4.00
C ALA A 125 4.36 14.05 -3.45
N ASP A 126 3.67 14.73 -4.35
CA ASP A 126 2.51 15.53 -3.98
C ASP A 126 1.37 14.62 -3.53
N PRO A 127 0.62 14.95 -2.46
CA PRO A 127 -0.57 14.20 -2.11
C PRO A 127 -1.65 14.35 -3.19
N LEU A 128 -2.68 13.52 -3.09
CA LEU A 128 -3.92 13.75 -3.83
C LEU A 128 -4.53 15.10 -3.43
N PRO A 129 -5.28 15.76 -4.34
CA PRO A 129 -6.01 16.97 -4.00
C PRO A 129 -6.95 16.76 -2.81
N ASP A 130 -7.14 17.80 -2.00
CA ASP A 130 -7.98 17.75 -0.82
C ASP A 130 -9.37 17.16 -1.11
N GLY A 131 -9.78 16.17 -0.31
CA GLY A 131 -11.06 15.49 -0.43
C GLY A 131 -11.15 14.44 -1.55
N ALA A 132 -10.15 14.33 -2.43
CA ALA A 132 -10.15 13.29 -3.47
C ALA A 132 -10.04 11.87 -2.90
N ASP A 133 -9.40 11.72 -1.74
CA ASP A 133 -9.24 10.45 -1.02
C ASP A 133 -10.46 10.07 -0.17
N GLN A 134 -11.42 10.99 0.03
CA GLN A 134 -12.59 10.81 0.90
C GLN A 134 -12.24 10.28 2.31
N GLY A 135 -11.10 10.74 2.86
CA GLY A 135 -10.59 10.31 4.17
C GLY A 135 -9.90 8.93 4.17
N TYR A 136 -9.79 8.27 3.01
CA TYR A 136 -9.03 7.04 2.85
C TYR A 136 -7.62 7.34 2.32
N ILE A 137 -6.74 7.73 3.25
CA ILE A 137 -5.37 8.21 2.97
C ILE A 137 -4.52 7.26 2.11
N VAL A 138 -4.86 5.97 2.10
CA VAL A 138 -4.17 4.92 1.32
C VAL A 138 -4.21 5.22 -0.18
N LEU A 139 -5.19 5.99 -0.67
CA LEU A 139 -5.26 6.39 -2.08
C LEU A 139 -4.10 7.27 -2.54
N ASN A 140 -3.35 7.87 -1.61
CA ASN A 140 -2.11 8.58 -1.95
C ASN A 140 -1.01 7.64 -2.48
N ARG A 141 -1.03 6.36 -2.12
CA ARG A 141 -0.02 5.36 -2.53
C ARG A 141 0.06 5.19 -4.04
N PRO A 142 -1.01 4.81 -4.77
CA PRO A 142 -0.92 4.68 -6.23
C PRO A 142 -0.53 5.99 -6.90
N TRP A 143 -0.99 7.13 -6.39
CA TRP A 143 -0.61 8.44 -6.92
C TRP A 143 0.89 8.74 -6.73
N ALA A 144 1.43 8.38 -5.58
CA ALA A 144 2.85 8.53 -5.29
C ALA A 144 3.71 7.66 -6.23
N PHE A 145 3.28 6.42 -6.52
CA PHE A 145 3.95 5.57 -7.50
C PHE A 145 3.92 6.15 -8.92
N VAL A 146 2.79 6.71 -9.36
CA VAL A 146 2.70 7.37 -10.68
C VAL A 146 3.75 8.48 -10.78
N GLN A 147 3.82 9.36 -9.77
CA GLN A 147 4.79 10.46 -9.77
C GLN A 147 6.23 9.96 -9.71
N TRP A 148 6.51 8.98 -8.85
CA TRP A 148 7.86 8.43 -8.67
C TRP A 148 8.37 7.77 -9.96
N LEU A 149 7.57 6.92 -10.59
CA LEU A 149 7.95 6.24 -11.84
C LEU A 149 8.15 7.20 -13.02
N GLN A 150 7.49 8.36 -13.00
CA GLN A 150 7.63 9.39 -14.05
C GLN A 150 8.85 10.29 -13.86
N LYS A 151 9.28 10.52 -12.61
CA LYS A 151 10.21 11.60 -12.27
C LYS A 151 11.53 11.11 -11.68
N ALA A 152 11.58 9.92 -11.09
CA ALA A 152 12.79 9.40 -10.47
C ALA A 152 13.66 8.64 -11.48
N ASP A 153 14.98 8.75 -11.30
CA ASP A 153 15.94 7.92 -12.01
C ASP A 153 16.13 6.59 -11.25
N ILE A 154 15.64 5.50 -11.84
CA ILE A 154 15.66 4.16 -11.23
C ILE A 154 16.47 3.24 -12.15
N PRO A 155 17.72 2.91 -11.80
CA PRO A 155 18.60 2.13 -12.67
C PRO A 155 18.22 0.65 -12.74
N GLU A 156 17.51 0.12 -11.74
CA GLU A 156 17.06 -1.27 -11.73
C GLU A 156 15.84 -1.51 -12.64
N GLU A 157 15.78 -2.70 -13.23
CA GLU A 157 14.70 -3.11 -14.13
C GLU A 157 13.50 -3.73 -13.40
N TYR A 158 13.68 -4.11 -12.14
CA TYR A 158 12.62 -4.64 -11.28
C TYR A 158 12.39 -3.71 -10.09
N ILE A 159 11.19 -3.73 -9.55
CA ILE A 159 10.79 -2.98 -8.35
C ILE A 159 10.22 -3.97 -7.34
N LEU A 160 10.74 -3.95 -6.12
CA LEU A 160 10.05 -4.52 -4.95
C LEU A 160 9.18 -3.42 -4.33
N MET A 161 7.86 -3.54 -4.48
CA MET A 161 6.92 -2.76 -3.69
C MET A 161 6.82 -3.38 -2.30
N ALA A 162 7.19 -2.61 -1.27
CA ALA A 162 7.23 -3.01 0.13
C ALA A 162 6.47 -2.02 1.02
N GLU A 163 6.21 -2.38 2.28
CA GLU A 163 5.56 -1.51 3.27
C GLU A 163 6.51 -1.05 4.38
N PRO A 164 6.21 0.07 5.07
CA PRO A 164 6.98 0.52 6.23
C PRO A 164 7.10 -0.52 7.34
N ASP A 165 6.08 -1.35 7.54
CA ASP A 165 6.01 -2.39 8.56
C ASP A 165 6.51 -3.77 8.10
N HIS A 166 7.41 -3.78 7.12
CA HIS A 166 8.18 -4.96 6.75
C HIS A 166 9.50 -4.99 7.52
N LEU A 167 9.85 -6.18 8.04
CA LEU A 167 11.21 -6.49 8.46
C LEU A 167 11.80 -7.54 7.51
N ILE A 168 12.90 -7.20 6.85
CA ILE A 168 13.61 -8.16 6.00
C ILE A 168 14.48 -9.04 6.90
N VAL A 169 14.07 -10.30 7.10
CA VAL A 169 14.77 -11.24 8.00
C VAL A 169 16.00 -11.88 7.36
N LYS A 170 16.03 -11.94 6.02
CA LYS A 170 17.14 -12.47 5.23
C LYS A 170 17.10 -11.90 3.80
N PRO A 171 18.21 -12.00 3.04
CA PRO A 171 18.28 -11.44 1.69
C PRO A 171 17.21 -12.01 0.78
N ILE A 172 16.60 -11.15 -0.03
CA ILE A 172 15.51 -11.50 -0.94
C ILE A 172 16.11 -11.63 -2.35
N PRO A 173 16.09 -12.82 -2.97
CA PRO A 173 16.45 -12.96 -4.38
C PRO A 173 15.34 -12.34 -5.25
N ASN A 174 15.63 -12.04 -6.52
CA ASN A 174 14.56 -11.65 -7.43
C ASN A 174 13.65 -12.86 -7.73
N LEU A 175 12.49 -12.90 -7.06
CA LEU A 175 11.50 -13.98 -7.20
C LEU A 175 10.69 -13.88 -8.50
N SER A 176 10.65 -12.72 -9.16
CA SER A 176 10.02 -12.58 -10.47
C SER A 176 10.82 -13.40 -11.48
N ARG A 177 10.16 -14.07 -12.42
CA ARG A 177 10.80 -14.81 -13.53
C ARG A 177 9.82 -15.01 -14.68
N ASP A 178 10.36 -15.34 -15.85
CA ASP A 178 9.56 -15.72 -17.03
C ASP A 178 8.53 -14.65 -17.45
N GLY A 179 8.89 -13.37 -17.30
CA GLY A 179 8.01 -12.23 -17.60
C GLY A 179 6.83 -12.06 -16.64
N ARG A 180 6.83 -12.76 -15.49
CA ARG A 180 5.79 -12.69 -14.45
C ARG A 180 6.31 -11.98 -13.22
N ALA A 181 5.45 -11.17 -12.59
CA ALA A 181 5.74 -10.62 -11.26
C ALA A 181 5.73 -11.73 -10.21
N ALA A 182 6.35 -11.49 -9.06
CA ALA A 182 6.26 -12.36 -7.88
C ALA A 182 5.48 -11.65 -6.79
N ALA A 183 4.40 -12.26 -6.29
CA ALA A 183 3.47 -11.61 -5.38
C ALA A 183 3.07 -12.53 -4.23
N PHE A 184 2.76 -11.94 -3.09
CA PHE A 184 2.16 -12.68 -1.97
C PHE A 184 0.64 -12.85 -2.18
N PRO A 185 0.09 -14.08 -2.03
CA PRO A 185 -1.35 -14.31 -2.11
C PRO A 185 -2.05 -13.93 -0.79
N PHE A 186 -2.98 -12.99 -0.86
CA PHE A 186 -3.79 -12.57 0.28
C PHE A 186 -5.10 -13.35 0.34
N PHE A 187 -5.33 -14.07 1.43
CA PHE A 187 -6.52 -14.90 1.60
C PHE A 187 -7.84 -14.12 1.59
N TYR A 188 -7.80 -12.82 1.89
CA TYR A 188 -8.96 -11.93 1.92
C TYR A 188 -9.21 -11.20 0.58
N ILE A 189 -8.34 -11.38 -0.41
CA ILE A 189 -8.58 -10.93 -1.79
C ILE A 189 -9.22 -12.11 -2.53
N GLU A 190 -10.54 -12.07 -2.68
CA GLU A 190 -11.36 -13.18 -3.17
C GLU A 190 -12.13 -12.78 -4.46
N PRO A 191 -11.48 -12.68 -5.63
CA PRO A 191 -12.12 -12.17 -6.85
C PRO A 191 -13.40 -12.91 -7.26
N LYS A 192 -13.44 -14.23 -7.08
CA LYS A 192 -14.65 -15.05 -7.37
C LYS A 192 -15.84 -14.66 -6.50
N LYS A 193 -15.61 -14.40 -5.21
CA LYS A 193 -16.66 -14.04 -4.25
C LYS A 193 -17.27 -12.68 -4.58
N TYR A 194 -16.44 -11.76 -5.06
CA TYR A 194 -16.84 -10.38 -5.39
C TYR A 194 -17.01 -10.14 -6.89
N GLU A 195 -17.22 -11.19 -7.70
CA GLU A 195 -17.26 -11.10 -9.16
C GLU A 195 -18.23 -10.02 -9.63
N LYS A 196 -19.47 -10.02 -9.11
CA LYS A 196 -20.50 -9.03 -9.48
C LYS A 196 -20.02 -7.58 -9.33
N VAL A 197 -19.31 -7.27 -8.24
CA VAL A 197 -18.79 -5.92 -7.96
C VAL A 197 -17.59 -5.64 -8.87
N LEU A 198 -16.69 -6.61 -9.01
CA LEU A 198 -15.48 -6.48 -9.82
C LEU A 198 -15.77 -6.32 -11.31
N ARG A 199 -16.88 -6.86 -11.84
CA ARG A 199 -17.26 -6.67 -13.27
C ARG A 199 -17.48 -5.22 -13.67
N LYS A 200 -17.71 -4.30 -12.74
CA LYS A 200 -17.73 -2.86 -13.01
C LYS A 200 -16.35 -2.31 -13.43
N PHE A 201 -15.27 -2.95 -12.97
CA PHE A 201 -13.89 -2.51 -13.17
C PHE A 201 -13.07 -3.49 -14.03
N PHE A 202 -13.54 -4.74 -14.17
CA PHE A 202 -13.00 -5.78 -15.03
C PHE A 202 -14.13 -6.43 -15.85
N PRO A 203 -14.61 -5.75 -16.91
CA PRO A 203 -15.75 -6.23 -17.71
C PRO A 203 -15.49 -7.60 -18.34
N GLU A 204 -16.56 -8.34 -18.68
CA GLU A 204 -16.44 -9.71 -19.22
C GLU A 204 -15.56 -9.83 -20.47
N LYS A 205 -15.52 -8.77 -21.31
CA LYS A 205 -14.65 -8.71 -22.49
C LYS A 205 -13.15 -8.77 -22.17
N GLU A 206 -12.75 -8.41 -20.95
CA GLU A 206 -11.36 -8.46 -20.48
C GLU A 206 -10.95 -9.88 -20.03
N GLY A 207 -11.92 -10.80 -19.94
CA GLY A 207 -11.69 -12.21 -19.65
C GLY A 207 -12.40 -12.72 -18.39
N PRO A 208 -12.11 -13.97 -17.99
CA PRO A 208 -12.71 -14.56 -16.79
C PRO A 208 -12.22 -13.87 -15.52
N ILE A 209 -13.06 -13.85 -14.47
CA ILE A 209 -12.71 -13.21 -13.18
C ILE A 209 -11.47 -13.83 -12.53
N THR A 210 -11.14 -15.07 -12.89
CA THR A 210 -9.93 -15.79 -12.45
C THR A 210 -8.62 -15.23 -12.98
N ASN A 211 -8.66 -14.28 -13.93
CA ASN A 211 -7.48 -13.54 -14.35
C ASN A 211 -7.01 -12.52 -13.30
N ILE A 212 -7.88 -12.15 -12.36
CA ILE A 212 -7.51 -11.34 -11.21
C ILE A 212 -6.90 -12.27 -10.17
N ASP A 213 -5.59 -12.16 -9.97
CA ASP A 213 -4.89 -12.91 -8.92
C ASP A 213 -5.29 -12.39 -7.51
N PRO A 214 -5.30 -13.24 -6.46
CA PRO A 214 -5.66 -12.85 -5.10
C PRO A 214 -4.49 -12.11 -4.41
N ILE A 215 -4.10 -10.95 -4.95
CA ILE A 215 -2.91 -10.20 -4.54
C ILE A 215 -3.25 -8.76 -4.14
N GLY A 216 -2.29 -8.07 -3.53
CA GLY A 216 -2.25 -6.61 -3.44
C GLY A 216 -0.94 -6.09 -4.03
N ASN A 217 -0.66 -4.80 -3.82
CA ASN A 217 0.56 -4.16 -4.32
C ASN A 217 1.84 -4.59 -3.58
N SER A 218 1.75 -5.13 -2.36
CA SER A 218 2.93 -5.40 -1.52
C SER A 218 2.76 -6.66 -0.66
N PRO A 219 3.81 -7.50 -0.50
CA PRO A 219 5.06 -7.45 -1.26
C PRO A 219 4.86 -7.97 -2.69
N VAL A 220 5.39 -7.23 -3.67
CA VAL A 220 5.43 -7.63 -5.07
C VAL A 220 6.77 -7.25 -5.69
N ILE A 221 7.44 -8.19 -6.37
CA ILE A 221 8.56 -7.90 -7.28
C ILE A 221 8.04 -7.92 -8.71
N ILE A 222 8.13 -6.79 -9.41
CA ILE A 222 7.57 -6.58 -10.75
C ILE A 222 8.55 -5.83 -11.64
N GLU A 223 8.51 -6.07 -12.95
CA GLU A 223 9.28 -5.27 -13.92
C GLU A 223 8.82 -3.81 -13.87
N LYS A 224 9.78 -2.89 -13.83
CA LYS A 224 9.56 -1.43 -13.79
C LYS A 224 8.64 -0.98 -14.93
N GLU A 225 8.84 -1.51 -16.14
CA GLU A 225 8.00 -1.19 -17.30
C GLU A 225 6.54 -1.64 -17.10
N SER A 226 6.33 -2.84 -16.56
CA SER A 226 5.00 -3.36 -16.23
C SER A 226 4.32 -2.53 -15.15
N LEU A 227 5.04 -2.17 -14.10
CA LEU A 227 4.52 -1.29 -13.05
C LEU A 227 4.18 0.11 -13.58
N SER A 228 4.99 0.68 -14.48
CA SER A 228 4.72 1.97 -15.13
C SER A 228 3.42 1.97 -15.95
N ARG A 229 3.05 0.83 -16.56
CA ARG A 229 1.74 0.67 -17.22
C ARG A 229 0.59 0.53 -16.23
N ILE A 230 0.79 -0.22 -15.16
CA ILE A 230 -0.24 -0.49 -14.15
C ILE A 230 -0.56 0.75 -13.31
N ALA A 231 0.44 1.52 -12.89
CA ALA A 231 0.28 2.54 -11.84
C ALA A 231 -0.81 3.60 -12.14
N PRO A 232 -0.93 4.16 -13.36
CA PRO A 232 -2.02 5.09 -13.68
C PRO A 232 -3.41 4.44 -13.62
N THR A 233 -3.54 3.19 -14.10
CA THR A 233 -4.81 2.45 -14.03
C THR A 233 -5.15 2.10 -12.58
N TRP A 234 -4.17 1.68 -11.79
CA TRP A 234 -4.32 1.40 -10.36
C TRP A 234 -4.81 2.62 -9.59
N MET A 235 -4.24 3.80 -9.83
CA MET A 235 -4.73 5.05 -9.26
C MET A 235 -6.20 5.31 -9.64
N ASN A 236 -6.52 5.25 -10.93
CA ASN A 236 -7.87 5.57 -11.42
C ASN A 236 -8.93 4.59 -10.91
N ILE A 237 -8.63 3.28 -10.90
CA ILE A 237 -9.53 2.26 -10.40
C ILE A 237 -9.70 2.41 -8.88
N SER A 238 -8.64 2.72 -8.13
CA SER A 238 -8.75 2.96 -6.69
C SER A 238 -9.70 4.12 -6.38
N LEU A 239 -9.59 5.24 -7.13
CA LEU A 239 -10.50 6.38 -7.00
C LEU A 239 -11.94 6.04 -7.44
N ALA A 240 -12.10 5.24 -8.50
CA ALA A 240 -13.40 4.84 -8.99
C ALA A 240 -14.11 3.88 -8.01
N MET A 241 -13.39 2.89 -7.48
CA MET A 241 -13.90 1.99 -6.44
C MET A 241 -14.27 2.77 -5.18
N LYS A 242 -13.47 3.76 -4.77
CA LYS A 242 -13.80 4.57 -3.59
C LYS A 242 -15.10 5.39 -3.78
N LYS A 243 -15.37 5.84 -5.00
CA LYS A 243 -16.59 6.58 -5.35
C LYS A 243 -17.83 5.69 -5.53
N ASP A 244 -17.65 4.40 -5.79
CA ASP A 244 -18.75 3.44 -5.95
C ASP A 244 -19.16 2.88 -4.56
N PRO A 245 -20.39 3.16 -4.07
CA PRO A 245 -20.79 2.76 -2.72
C PRO A 245 -20.79 1.25 -2.49
N GLU A 246 -21.02 0.44 -3.53
CA GLU A 246 -21.01 -1.02 -3.41
C GLU A 246 -19.57 -1.55 -3.30
N ALA A 247 -18.65 -1.01 -4.09
CA ALA A 247 -17.22 -1.35 -4.04
C ALA A 247 -16.56 -0.88 -2.74
N ASP A 248 -16.77 0.38 -2.33
CA ASP A 248 -16.23 0.91 -1.08
C ASP A 248 -16.71 0.10 0.13
N LYS A 249 -18.00 -0.22 0.17
CA LYS A 249 -18.55 -1.08 1.23
C LYS A 249 -18.01 -2.51 1.18
N SER A 250 -17.83 -3.08 -0.01
CA SER A 250 -17.41 -4.48 -0.15
C SER A 250 -15.94 -4.70 0.15
N PHE A 251 -15.07 -3.77 -0.27
CA PHE A 251 -13.63 -3.92 -0.15
C PHE A 251 -13.04 -3.16 1.04
N GLY A 252 -13.64 -2.04 1.45
CA GLY A 252 -13.24 -1.27 2.63
C GLY A 252 -11.74 -0.99 2.66
N TRP A 253 -11.07 -1.44 3.72
CA TRP A 253 -9.65 -1.14 3.96
C TRP A 253 -8.68 -1.77 2.95
N VAL A 254 -9.11 -2.78 2.16
CA VAL A 254 -8.30 -3.43 1.11
C VAL A 254 -8.68 -3.00 -0.30
N LEU A 255 -9.50 -1.96 -0.44
CA LEU A 255 -9.99 -1.48 -1.74
C LEU A 255 -8.87 -1.18 -2.74
N GLU A 256 -7.81 -0.53 -2.27
CA GLU A 256 -6.63 -0.23 -3.10
C GLU A 256 -5.95 -1.51 -3.60
N MET A 257 -5.86 -2.55 -2.77
CA MET A 257 -5.29 -3.85 -3.15
C MET A 257 -6.11 -4.53 -4.26
N TYR A 258 -7.44 -4.48 -4.18
CA TYR A 258 -8.31 -4.97 -5.27
C TYR A 258 -8.09 -4.16 -6.55
N ALA A 259 -7.93 -2.83 -6.45
CA ALA A 259 -7.64 -2.00 -7.61
C ALA A 259 -6.29 -2.34 -8.24
N TYR A 260 -5.25 -2.66 -7.44
CA TYR A 260 -3.97 -3.15 -7.94
C TYR A 260 -4.11 -4.48 -8.69
N ALA A 261 -4.83 -5.44 -8.09
CA ALA A 261 -5.05 -6.76 -8.70
C ALA A 261 -5.82 -6.66 -10.03
N VAL A 262 -6.90 -5.85 -10.06
CA VAL A 262 -7.66 -5.58 -11.30
C VAL A 262 -6.77 -4.92 -12.35
N SER A 263 -5.97 -3.93 -11.96
CA SER A 263 -5.09 -3.21 -12.90
C SER A 263 -4.02 -4.13 -13.47
N SER A 264 -3.45 -5.02 -12.66
CA SER A 264 -2.51 -6.04 -13.12
C SER A 264 -3.14 -6.95 -14.16
N ALA A 265 -4.38 -7.41 -13.92
CA ALA A 265 -5.12 -8.24 -14.86
C ALA A 265 -5.47 -7.52 -16.17
N LEU A 266 -5.91 -6.26 -16.12
CA LEU A 266 -6.22 -5.43 -17.30
C LEU A 266 -5.00 -5.23 -18.20
N HIS A 267 -3.80 -5.16 -17.63
CA HIS A 267 -2.56 -4.99 -18.36
C HIS A 267 -1.85 -6.31 -18.70
N GLY A 268 -2.50 -7.46 -18.45
CA GLY A 268 -1.96 -8.78 -18.75
C GLY A 268 -0.71 -9.16 -17.95
N VAL A 269 -0.50 -8.54 -16.78
CA VAL A 269 0.65 -8.81 -15.92
C VAL A 269 0.32 -9.97 -14.98
N GLY A 270 0.80 -11.16 -15.34
CA GLY A 270 0.61 -12.38 -14.54
C GLY A 270 1.58 -12.49 -13.36
N ASN A 271 1.17 -13.20 -12.30
CA ASN A 271 1.95 -13.30 -11.06
C ASN A 271 2.34 -14.75 -10.74
N ILE A 272 3.51 -14.93 -10.15
CA ILE A 272 3.92 -16.15 -9.45
C ILE A 272 3.59 -15.92 -7.98
N LEU A 273 2.73 -16.78 -7.42
CA LEU A 273 2.26 -16.62 -6.05
C LEU A 273 3.22 -17.30 -5.06
N HIS A 274 3.84 -16.52 -4.20
CA HIS A 274 4.78 -16.99 -3.18
C HIS A 274 4.15 -16.87 -1.79
N LYS A 275 3.71 -18.00 -1.24
CA LYS A 275 3.18 -18.06 0.14
C LYS A 275 4.25 -17.75 1.17
N ASP A 276 5.49 -18.13 0.89
CA ASP A 276 6.64 -17.87 1.78
C ASP A 276 7.31 -16.53 1.47
N PHE A 277 6.62 -15.59 0.82
CA PHE A 277 7.20 -14.26 0.60
C PHE A 277 7.27 -13.48 1.93
N MET A 278 6.20 -13.56 2.72
CA MET A 278 6.14 -12.93 4.04
C MET A 278 5.31 -13.75 5.01
N ILE A 279 5.52 -13.49 6.30
CA ILE A 279 4.65 -13.96 7.40
C ILE A 279 3.97 -12.79 8.10
N GLN A 280 2.90 -13.08 8.84
CA GLN A 280 2.05 -12.13 9.55
C GLN A 280 1.81 -12.57 11.01
N PRO A 281 2.76 -12.32 11.92
CA PRO A 281 2.56 -12.56 13.35
C PRO A 281 1.38 -11.75 13.89
N PRO A 282 0.64 -12.26 14.89
CA PRO A 282 0.91 -13.49 15.66
C PRO A 282 0.39 -14.78 15.01
N TRP A 283 -0.15 -14.72 13.78
CA TRP A 283 -0.83 -15.86 13.14
C TRP A 283 0.15 -16.90 12.60
N ASP A 284 1.22 -16.44 11.96
CA ASP A 284 2.31 -17.28 11.51
C ASP A 284 3.33 -17.43 12.64
N LEU A 285 3.54 -18.66 13.11
CA LEU A 285 4.27 -18.94 14.35
C LEU A 285 5.80 -18.94 14.20
N GLU A 286 6.28 -19.23 12.99
CA GLU A 286 7.70 -19.41 12.67
C GLU A 286 8.07 -18.61 11.42
N ILE A 287 9.34 -18.21 11.32
CA ILE A 287 9.87 -17.51 10.12
C ILE A 287 10.02 -18.48 8.95
N GLY A 288 10.56 -19.69 9.22
CA GLY A 288 10.84 -20.70 8.21
C GLY A 288 11.60 -20.16 7.00
N ASP A 289 11.09 -20.47 5.82
CA ASP A 289 11.68 -20.04 4.55
C ASP A 289 11.30 -18.61 4.14
N SER A 290 10.52 -17.90 4.95
CA SER A 290 10.04 -16.57 4.60
C SER A 290 11.10 -15.47 4.68
N PHE A 291 10.91 -14.43 3.86
CA PHE A 291 11.85 -13.33 3.71
C PHE A 291 11.48 -12.08 4.52
N ILE A 292 10.20 -11.90 4.78
CA ILE A 292 9.65 -10.68 5.38
C ILE A 292 8.77 -11.05 6.58
N ILE A 293 8.90 -10.30 7.67
CA ILE A 293 7.87 -10.20 8.71
C ILE A 293 7.04 -8.96 8.41
N HIS A 294 5.74 -9.11 8.21
CA HIS A 294 4.79 -8.00 8.09
C HIS A 294 4.01 -7.87 9.40
N TYR A 295 4.38 -6.92 10.25
CA TYR A 295 3.85 -6.78 11.61
C TYR A 295 2.57 -5.91 11.67
N THR A 296 1.56 -6.30 10.90
CA THR A 296 0.31 -5.53 10.80
C THR A 296 -0.62 -5.71 12.00
N TYR A 297 -0.60 -6.88 12.65
CA TYR A 297 -1.49 -7.24 13.75
C TYR A 297 -0.85 -6.98 15.12
N GLY A 298 -1.70 -6.60 16.09
CA GLY A 298 -1.30 -6.55 17.50
C GLY A 298 -0.98 -7.94 18.03
N CYS A 299 0.13 -8.04 18.77
CA CYS A 299 0.60 -9.24 19.44
C CYS A 299 0.34 -9.07 20.94
N ASP A 300 -0.78 -9.59 21.43
CA ASP A 300 -1.21 -9.48 22.82
C ASP A 300 -1.18 -10.84 23.51
N TYR A 301 -0.42 -10.97 24.59
CA TYR A 301 -0.22 -12.24 25.29
C TYR A 301 -0.37 -12.09 26.81
N ASP A 302 -0.85 -13.13 27.47
CA ASP A 302 -0.70 -13.27 28.91
C ASP A 302 0.75 -13.68 29.26
N MET A 303 1.12 -13.58 30.54
CA MET A 303 2.48 -13.94 30.99
C MET A 303 2.80 -15.43 30.89
N LYS A 304 1.83 -16.28 30.51
CA LYS A 304 2.00 -17.71 30.22
C LYS A 304 2.21 -17.98 28.73
N GLY A 305 2.29 -16.93 27.90
CA GLY A 305 2.51 -17.03 26.46
C GLY A 305 1.26 -17.36 25.65
N LYS A 306 0.06 -17.20 26.21
CA LYS A 306 -1.21 -17.42 25.49
C LYS A 306 -1.71 -16.12 24.86
N LEU A 307 -2.02 -16.18 23.57
CA LEU A 307 -2.57 -15.05 22.82
C LEU A 307 -3.94 -14.61 23.39
N THR A 308 -4.12 -13.31 23.64
CA THR A 308 -5.34 -12.73 24.19
C THR A 308 -6.16 -12.03 23.10
N TYR A 309 -7.04 -12.77 22.44
CA TYR A 309 -7.86 -12.24 21.35
C TYR A 309 -8.75 -11.06 21.77
N GLY A 310 -8.66 -9.95 21.02
CA GLY A 310 -9.52 -8.79 21.18
C GLY A 310 -9.35 -8.03 22.50
N LYS A 311 -8.27 -8.29 23.25
CA LYS A 311 -7.96 -7.65 24.52
C LYS A 311 -6.49 -7.30 24.59
N ILE A 312 -6.18 -6.18 25.25
CA ILE A 312 -4.80 -5.81 25.57
C ILE A 312 -4.23 -6.88 26.51
N GLY A 313 -3.14 -7.51 26.07
CA GLY A 313 -2.43 -8.54 26.83
C GLY A 313 -1.60 -7.94 27.97
N GLU A 314 -1.14 -8.79 28.88
CA GLU A 314 -0.18 -8.40 29.93
C GLU A 314 1.17 -8.04 29.30
N TRP A 315 1.56 -8.76 28.24
CA TRP A 315 2.61 -8.36 27.31
C TRP A 315 1.99 -7.99 25.97
N ARG A 316 2.47 -6.91 25.36
CA ARG A 316 1.95 -6.41 24.08
C ARG A 316 3.06 -5.85 23.18
N PHE A 317 2.98 -6.20 21.91
CA PHE A 317 3.55 -5.41 20.82
C PHE A 317 2.47 -5.09 19.79
N ASP A 318 2.11 -3.82 19.65
CA ASP A 318 1.27 -3.33 18.54
C ASP A 318 1.83 -2.00 18.07
N LYS A 319 2.11 -1.89 16.78
CA LYS A 319 2.62 -0.65 16.18
C LYS A 319 1.68 0.55 16.40
N ARG A 320 0.38 0.32 16.59
CA ARG A 320 -0.62 1.36 16.89
C ARG A 320 -0.47 1.94 18.30
N SER A 321 0.26 1.28 19.20
CA SER A 321 0.68 1.87 20.48
C SER A 321 1.74 2.97 20.31
N TYR A 322 2.27 3.15 19.09
CA TYR A 322 3.35 4.07 18.72
C TYR A 322 2.93 5.01 17.58
N GLU A 323 1.68 5.50 17.61
CA GLU A 323 1.14 6.43 16.62
C GLU A 323 1.79 7.82 16.68
N ASN A 324 1.98 8.35 17.89
CA ASN A 324 2.44 9.71 18.14
C ASN A 324 3.90 9.80 18.62
N LYS A 325 4.53 8.66 18.91
CA LYS A 325 5.95 8.58 19.28
C LYS A 325 6.53 7.24 18.82
N PRO A 326 7.82 7.16 18.49
CA PRO A 326 8.45 5.88 18.17
C PRO A 326 8.44 4.94 19.39
N PRO A 327 8.55 3.61 19.20
CA PRO A 327 8.73 2.70 20.33
C PRO A 327 10.01 3.04 21.10
N PRO A 328 10.02 2.92 22.44
CA PRO A 328 11.26 3.10 23.19
C PRO A 328 12.28 2.03 22.82
N ARG A 329 13.56 2.33 23.04
CA ARG A 329 14.63 1.32 22.95
C ARG A 329 14.38 0.23 24.00
N ASN A 330 14.87 -0.98 23.71
CA ASN A 330 14.83 -2.10 24.64
C ASN A 330 13.41 -2.48 25.08
N LEU A 331 12.50 -2.66 24.11
CA LEU A 331 11.19 -3.24 24.35
C LEU A 331 11.32 -4.59 25.09
N PRO A 332 10.45 -4.86 26.07
CA PRO A 332 10.47 -6.14 26.78
C PRO A 332 10.24 -7.28 25.80
N LEU A 333 11.08 -8.32 25.88
CA LEU A 333 10.85 -9.55 25.11
C LEU A 333 9.56 -10.22 25.59
N PRO A 334 8.85 -10.91 24.68
CA PRO A 334 7.65 -11.63 25.05
C PRO A 334 7.94 -12.76 26.06
N PRO A 335 6.94 -13.17 26.87
CA PRO A 335 7.08 -14.26 27.83
C PRO A 335 7.38 -15.61 27.14
N TYR A 336 7.83 -16.58 27.94
CA TYR A 336 8.02 -17.95 27.46
C TYR A 336 6.71 -18.51 26.89
N GLY A 337 6.80 -19.27 25.79
CA GLY A 337 5.65 -19.86 25.09
C GLY A 337 5.10 -19.01 23.96
N VAL A 338 5.54 -17.75 23.80
CA VAL A 338 5.18 -16.91 22.66
C VAL A 338 5.91 -17.40 21.39
N PRO A 339 5.25 -17.38 20.21
CA PRO A 339 5.82 -17.90 18.97
C PRO A 339 7.15 -17.26 18.54
N GLN A 340 7.97 -18.04 17.84
CA GLN A 340 9.30 -17.65 17.38
C GLN A 340 9.26 -16.42 16.47
N SER A 341 8.22 -16.28 15.66
CA SER A 341 8.03 -15.12 14.79
C SER A 341 7.85 -13.80 15.55
N VAL A 342 7.06 -13.79 16.63
CA VAL A 342 6.83 -12.62 17.50
C VAL A 342 8.10 -12.28 18.29
N VAL A 343 8.79 -13.29 18.82
CA VAL A 343 10.08 -13.10 19.49
C VAL A 343 11.09 -12.44 18.54
N THR A 344 11.15 -12.92 17.29
CA THR A 344 12.06 -12.41 16.26
C THR A 344 11.72 -10.96 15.88
N LEU A 345 10.44 -10.67 15.68
CA LEU A 345 9.94 -9.31 15.44
C LEU A 345 10.45 -8.32 16.50
N VAL A 346 10.24 -8.60 17.79
CA VAL A 346 10.64 -7.67 18.85
C VAL A 346 12.15 -7.55 18.98
N LYS A 347 12.90 -8.65 18.80
CA LYS A 347 14.37 -8.59 18.76
C LYS A 347 14.88 -7.70 17.63
N MET A 348 14.31 -7.83 16.44
CA MET A 348 14.71 -7.05 15.28
C MET A 348 14.35 -5.56 15.43
N VAL A 349 13.21 -5.24 16.04
CA VAL A 349 12.87 -3.85 16.39
C VAL A 349 13.89 -3.32 17.41
N ASN A 350 14.19 -4.07 18.46
CA ASN A 350 15.18 -3.67 19.47
C ASN A 350 16.57 -3.43 18.87
N GLU A 351 17.05 -4.30 17.99
CA GLU A 351 18.35 -4.15 17.34
C GLU A 351 18.40 -2.93 16.42
N ALA A 352 17.35 -2.73 15.62
CA ALA A 352 17.25 -1.56 14.74
C ALA A 352 17.20 -0.27 15.57
N THR A 353 16.32 -0.19 16.56
CA THR A 353 16.21 1.00 17.43
C THR A 353 17.51 1.26 18.18
N ALA A 354 18.20 0.22 18.65
CA ALA A 354 19.52 0.33 19.27
C ALA A 354 20.58 0.96 18.33
N SER A 355 20.55 0.59 17.05
CA SER A 355 21.56 0.98 16.06
C SER A 355 21.28 2.31 15.36
N ILE A 356 20.02 2.70 15.23
CA ILE A 356 19.62 3.92 14.52
C ILE A 356 19.95 5.15 15.40
N PRO A 357 20.76 6.12 14.93
CA PRO A 357 21.05 7.33 15.69
C PRO A 357 19.80 8.21 15.81
N ASN A 358 19.76 9.11 16.79
CA ASN A 358 18.66 10.09 16.91
C ASN A 358 17.27 9.42 16.91
N TRP A 359 17.17 8.28 17.61
CA TRP A 359 15.91 7.53 17.69
C TRP A 359 14.87 8.24 18.56
N GLU A 360 15.33 8.80 19.69
CA GLU A 360 14.47 9.41 20.71
C GLU A 360 14.23 10.90 20.46
N SER A 361 15.10 11.57 19.69
CA SER A 361 14.93 12.98 19.31
C SER A 361 13.68 13.22 18.47
N TYR A 362 13.09 12.15 17.93
CA TYR A 362 11.81 12.18 17.24
C TYR A 362 10.59 12.35 18.17
N ALA A 363 10.76 12.09 19.48
CA ALA A 363 9.70 12.16 20.47
C ALA A 363 9.66 13.50 21.24
N ALA A 364 10.51 14.47 20.86
CA ALA A 364 10.69 15.73 21.57
C ALA A 364 10.16 16.92 20.76
N GLU A 365 8.83 17.01 20.66
CA GLU A 365 8.12 18.30 20.63
C GLU A 365 6.99 18.27 21.66
#